data_AF-A0A258YVD1-F1
#
_entry.id   AF-A0A258YVD1-F1
#
_cell.length_a   1.000
_cell.length_b   1.000
_cell.length_c   1.000
_cell.angle_alpha   90.00
_cell.angle_beta   90.00
_cell.angle_gamma   90.00
#
_symmetry.space_group_name_H-M   'P 1'
#
loop_
_entity.id
_entity.type
_entity.pdbx_description
1 polymer ?
#
loop_
_entity_poly.entity_id
_entity_poly.type
_entity_poly.pdbx_seq_one_letter_code
_entity_poly.pdbx_strand_id
1 'polypeptide(L)'
;FVWVLLMSLFQAPLDRRLSYASVSQQLVAQVPPGECIQTYRVRDQQRLLLAYHSGRRFSPDDASCNWLLMETRRRGAVPEAPPGWVKRWDGARPGDRSERFHLYARR
;
A
#
# COMPACT_ATOMS: atom_id res chain seq x y z
N PHE A 1 -0.65 4.42 38.10
CA PHE A 1 0.51 4.83 37.27
C PHE A 1 1.12 3.68 36.47
N VAL A 2 1.46 2.52 37.07
CA VAL A 2 2.07 1.37 36.36
C VAL A 2 1.29 0.92 35.10
N TRP A 3 -0.04 0.97 35.13
CA TRP A 3 -0.88 0.60 33.98
C TRP A 3 -0.62 1.45 32.71
N VAL A 4 -0.32 2.73 32.86
CA VAL A 4 -0.05 3.63 31.72
C VAL A 4 1.29 3.29 31.07
N LEU A 5 2.33 2.99 31.88
CA LEU A 5 3.62 2.55 31.37
C LEU A 5 3.52 1.23 30.61
N LEU A 6 2.71 0.30 31.13
CA LEU A 6 2.44 -0.97 30.47
C LEU A 6 1.75 -0.76 29.11
N MET A 7 0.70 0.06 29.03
CA MET A 7 0.03 0.39 27.77
C MET A 7 0.98 1.07 26.77
N SER A 8 1.82 2.01 27.23
CA SER A 8 2.81 2.70 26.39
C SER A 8 3.81 1.74 25.74
N LEU A 9 4.23 0.68 26.45
CA LEU A 9 5.16 -0.32 25.91
C LEU A 9 4.56 -1.08 24.71
N PHE A 10 3.25 -1.33 24.73
CA PHE A 10 2.56 -2.04 23.66
C PHE A 10 2.14 -1.15 22.48
N GLN A 11 2.21 0.19 22.60
CA GLN A 11 1.84 1.08 21.49
C GLN A 11 2.77 0.93 20.28
N ALA A 12 4.09 0.90 20.48
CA ALA A 12 5.06 0.82 19.37
C ALA A 12 4.93 -0.45 18.49
N PRO A 13 4.80 -1.68 19.04
CA PRO A 13 4.58 -2.87 18.22
C PRO A 13 3.17 -2.91 17.59
N LEU A 14 2.16 -2.36 18.26
CA LEU A 14 0.80 -2.27 17.71
C LEU A 14 0.76 -1.32 16.51
N ASP A 15 1.35 -0.13 16.65
CA ASP A 15 1.43 0.86 15.58
C ASP A 15 2.18 0.28 14.37
N ARG A 16 3.30 -0.42 14.58
CA ARG A 16 4.00 -1.12 13.48
C ARG A 16 3.14 -2.15 12.74
N ARG A 17 2.23 -2.86 13.43
CA ARG A 17 1.33 -3.83 12.80
C ARG A 17 0.19 -3.17 12.03
N LEU A 18 -0.29 -2.03 12.52
CA LEU A 18 -1.39 -1.26 11.95
C LEU A 18 -0.92 -0.19 10.95
N SER A 19 0.36 0.13 10.90
CA SER A 19 0.90 1.18 10.03
C SER A 19 1.06 0.73 8.59
N TYR A 20 0.87 1.66 7.65
CA TYR A 20 1.17 1.46 6.22
C TYR A 20 2.66 1.53 5.90
N ALA A 21 3.52 1.86 6.88
CA ALA A 21 4.96 2.03 6.67
C ALA A 21 5.63 0.81 6.00
N SER A 22 5.27 -0.41 6.40
CA SER A 22 5.86 -1.62 5.81
C SER A 22 5.48 -1.81 4.34
N VAL A 23 4.23 -1.51 3.98
CA VAL A 23 3.76 -1.57 2.58
C VAL A 23 4.44 -0.47 1.77
N SER A 24 4.50 0.75 2.30
CA SER A 24 5.19 1.87 1.66
C SER A 24 6.68 1.60 1.43
N GLN A 25 7.38 0.93 2.35
CA GLN A 25 8.77 0.53 2.14
C GLN A 25 8.93 -0.43 0.95
N GLN A 26 8.01 -1.39 0.81
CA GLN A 26 7.99 -2.30 -0.35
C GLN A 26 7.71 -1.54 -1.65
N LEU A 27 6.81 -0.55 -1.62
CA LEU A 27 6.55 0.32 -2.77
C LEU A 27 7.76 1.17 -3.13
N VAL A 28 8.48 1.73 -2.14
CA VAL A 28 9.71 2.52 -2.38
C VAL A 28 10.81 1.68 -3.01
N ALA A 29 10.92 0.39 -2.63
CA ALA A 29 11.90 -0.53 -3.21
C ALA A 29 11.62 -0.87 -4.68
N GLN A 30 10.35 -0.76 -5.12
CA GLN A 30 9.93 -1.12 -6.48
C GLN A 30 9.77 0.10 -7.39
N VAL A 31 9.23 1.19 -6.86
CA VAL A 31 8.87 2.41 -7.60
C VAL A 31 9.98 3.45 -7.46
N PRO A 32 10.65 3.85 -8.55
CA PRO A 32 11.65 4.91 -8.54
C PRO A 32 11.12 6.24 -7.97
N PRO A 33 11.99 7.09 -7.41
CA PRO A 33 11.60 8.44 -7.04
C PRO A 33 11.16 9.24 -8.27
N GLY A 34 10.13 10.10 -8.12
CA GLY A 34 9.60 10.94 -9.20
C GLY A 34 8.50 10.28 -10.06
N GLU A 35 8.39 8.95 -10.03
CA GLU A 35 7.30 8.22 -10.67
C GLU A 35 5.97 8.43 -9.93
N CYS A 36 4.88 8.41 -10.70
CA CYS A 36 3.53 8.43 -10.14
C CYS A 36 2.92 7.04 -10.13
N ILE A 37 2.06 6.79 -9.14
CA ILE A 37 1.36 5.54 -8.92
C ILE A 37 -0.12 5.81 -9.11
N GLN A 38 -0.70 5.24 -10.16
CA GLN A 38 -2.13 5.17 -10.37
C GLN A 38 -2.73 4.27 -9.29
N THR A 39 -3.83 4.69 -8.66
CA THR A 39 -4.56 3.83 -7.72
C THR A 39 -5.88 3.38 -8.29
N TYR A 40 -6.18 2.08 -8.19
CA TYR A 40 -7.48 1.51 -8.57
C TYR A 40 -8.13 0.81 -7.38
N ARG A 41 -9.33 1.26 -7.02
CA ARG A 41 -10.11 0.76 -5.87
C ARG A 41 -9.39 0.79 -4.52
N VAL A 42 -8.34 1.60 -4.40
CA VAL A 42 -7.65 1.89 -3.13
C VAL A 42 -8.43 2.97 -2.41
N ARG A 43 -8.79 2.77 -1.14
CA ARG A 43 -9.55 3.79 -0.39
C ARG A 43 -8.69 5.03 -0.12
N ASP A 44 -9.32 6.21 -0.10
CA ASP A 44 -8.62 7.50 0.00
C ASP A 44 -7.71 7.64 1.23
N GLN A 45 -8.19 7.25 2.42
CA GLN A 45 -7.38 7.32 3.63
C GLN A 45 -6.11 6.47 3.52
N GLN A 46 -6.21 5.29 2.89
CA GLN A 46 -5.07 4.40 2.70
C GLN A 46 -4.09 4.99 1.70
N ARG A 47 -4.59 5.56 0.60
CA ARG A 47 -3.81 6.25 -0.41
C ARG A 47 -2.99 7.39 0.20
N LEU A 48 -3.60 8.21 1.05
CA LEU A 48 -2.91 9.30 1.75
C LEU A 48 -1.81 8.79 2.69
N LEU A 49 -2.08 7.74 3.47
CA LEU A 49 -1.09 7.15 4.38
C LEU A 49 0.06 6.50 3.61
N LEU A 50 -0.24 5.82 2.50
CA LEU A 50 0.78 5.27 1.61
C LEU A 50 1.65 6.37 1.01
N ALA A 51 1.05 7.47 0.54
CA ALA A 51 1.76 8.65 0.04
C ALA A 51 2.68 9.25 1.11
N TYR A 52 2.16 9.43 2.33
CA TYR A 52 2.92 9.96 3.47
C TYR A 52 4.15 9.10 3.79
N HIS A 53 3.99 7.78 3.90
CA HIS A 53 5.10 6.89 4.28
C HIS A 53 6.07 6.55 3.15
N SER A 54 5.65 6.66 1.88
CA SER A 54 6.52 6.33 0.73
C SER A 54 7.17 7.55 0.08
N GLY A 55 6.62 8.75 0.30
CA GLY A 55 7.00 9.95 -0.44
C GLY A 55 6.73 9.85 -1.95
N ARG A 56 5.88 8.89 -2.39
CA ARG A 56 5.48 8.72 -3.79
C ARG A 56 4.18 9.45 -4.08
N ARG A 57 4.00 9.87 -5.33
CA ARG A 57 2.77 10.53 -5.77
C ARG A 57 1.72 9.48 -6.12
N PHE A 58 0.60 9.48 -5.41
CA PHE A 58 -0.54 8.61 -5.72
C PHE A 58 -1.65 9.42 -6.37
N SER A 59 -1.98 9.06 -7.61
CA SER A 59 -2.95 9.77 -8.44
C SER A 59 -4.12 8.83 -8.75
N PRO A 60 -5.35 9.11 -8.26
CA PRO A 60 -6.51 8.31 -8.60
C PRO A 60 -6.85 8.50 -10.08
N ASP A 61 -7.08 7.40 -10.79
CA ASP A 61 -7.54 7.38 -12.19
C ASP A 61 -6.65 8.12 -13.21
N ASP A 62 -5.37 8.30 -12.89
CA ASP A 62 -4.40 8.94 -13.79
C ASP A 62 -3.69 7.92 -14.68
N ALA A 63 -4.12 7.85 -15.93
CA ALA A 63 -3.59 6.92 -16.93
C ALA A 63 -2.18 7.29 -17.44
N SER A 64 -1.64 8.45 -17.05
CA SER A 64 -0.27 8.86 -17.41
C SER A 64 0.80 8.13 -16.59
N CYS A 65 0.42 7.53 -15.46
CA CYS A 65 1.34 6.82 -14.59
C CYS A 65 1.78 5.46 -15.15
N ASN A 66 3.05 5.14 -14.97
CA ASN A 66 3.63 3.84 -15.36
C ASN A 66 3.48 2.76 -14.28
N TRP A 67 2.94 3.14 -13.11
CA TRP A 67 2.74 2.25 -11.98
C TRP A 67 1.27 2.23 -11.59
N LEU A 68 0.78 1.05 -11.24
CA LEU A 68 -0.62 0.84 -10.86
C LEU A 68 -0.68 0.02 -9.57
N LEU A 69 -1.32 0.59 -8.56
CA LEU A 69 -1.60 -0.04 -7.28
C LEU A 69 -3.09 -0.38 -7.21
N MET A 70 -3.40 -1.66 -7.07
CA MET A 70 -4.75 -2.15 -6.84
C MET A 70 -4.91 -2.70 -5.43
N GLU A 71 -6.04 -2.42 -4.79
CA GLU A 71 -6.45 -3.06 -3.54
C GLU A 71 -7.51 -4.12 -3.86
N THR A 72 -7.35 -5.33 -3.32
CA THR A 72 -8.40 -6.35 -3.32
C THR A 72 -8.67 -6.83 -1.90
N ARG A 73 -9.90 -7.31 -1.68
CA ARG A 73 -10.25 -8.00 -0.43
C ARG A 73 -9.86 -9.48 -0.55
N ARG A 74 -9.47 -10.11 0.55
CA ARG A 74 -8.97 -11.51 0.61
C ARG A 74 -9.90 -12.54 -0.04
N ARG A 75 -11.22 -12.32 -0.03
CA ARG A 75 -12.22 -13.19 -0.68
C ARG A 75 -12.73 -12.65 -2.03
N GLY A 76 -12.22 -11.50 -2.47
CA GLY A 76 -12.51 -10.95 -3.78
C GLY A 76 -11.65 -11.63 -4.85
N ALA A 77 -12.16 -11.69 -6.07
CA ALA A 77 -11.32 -12.02 -7.22
C ALA A 77 -10.14 -11.04 -7.28
N VAL A 78 -8.94 -11.54 -7.58
CA VAL A 78 -7.82 -10.66 -7.95
C VAL A 78 -8.23 -10.00 -9.26
N PRO A 79 -8.35 -8.66 -9.32
CA PRO A 79 -8.68 -8.00 -10.57
C PRO A 79 -7.64 -8.37 -11.62
N GLU A 80 -8.11 -8.78 -12.80
CA GLU A 80 -7.23 -9.02 -13.93
C GLU A 80 -6.56 -7.69 -14.30
N ALA A 81 -5.24 -7.71 -14.40
CA ALA A 81 -4.49 -6.52 -14.76
C ALA A 81 -4.87 -6.16 -16.20
N PRO A 82 -5.07 -4.86 -16.53
CA PRO A 82 -5.35 -4.48 -17.90
C PRO A 82 -4.21 -4.94 -18.82
N PRO A 83 -4.47 -5.14 -20.13
CA PRO A 83 -3.44 -5.50 -21.08
C PRO A 83 -2.26 -4.51 -21.02
N GLY A 84 -1.03 -5.04 -21.00
CA GLY A 84 0.18 -4.22 -20.89
C GLY A 84 0.65 -3.92 -19.47
N TRP A 85 -0.02 -4.43 -18.44
CA TRP A 85 0.46 -4.35 -17.05
C TRP A 85 1.11 -5.65 -16.59
N VAL A 86 2.29 -5.54 -15.99
CA VAL A 86 3.06 -6.67 -15.46
C VAL A 86 3.11 -6.55 -13.94
N LYS A 87 2.66 -7.60 -13.24
CA LYS A 87 2.69 -7.64 -11.78
C LYS A 87 4.14 -7.63 -11.30
N ARG A 88 4.48 -6.67 -10.43
CA ARG A 88 5.82 -6.54 -9.83
C ARG A 88 5.85 -6.99 -8.39
N TRP A 89 4.75 -6.79 -7.66
CA TRP A 89 4.66 -7.14 -6.26
C TRP A 89 3.22 -7.37 -5.82
N ASP A 90 3.03 -8.23 -4.82
CA ASP A 90 1.81 -8.25 -4.03
C ASP A 90 2.13 -8.48 -2.56
N GLY A 91 1.29 -7.91 -1.70
CA GLY A 91 1.45 -8.05 -0.27
C GLY A 91 0.35 -7.37 0.51
N ALA A 92 0.40 -7.52 1.82
CA ALA A 92 -0.57 -6.96 2.75
C ALA A 92 0.17 -6.37 3.95
N ARG A 93 -0.57 -5.63 4.77
CA ARG A 93 -0.05 -5.13 6.05
C ARG A 93 0.12 -6.31 7.02
N PRO A 94 1.16 -6.34 7.88
CA PRO A 94 1.39 -7.47 8.79
C PRO A 94 0.19 -7.83 9.69
N GLY A 95 -0.57 -6.83 10.15
CA GLY A 95 -1.75 -7.04 10.99
C GLY A 95 -3.06 -7.29 10.22
N ASP A 96 -3.10 -7.03 8.91
CA ASP A 96 -4.32 -7.06 8.11
C ASP A 96 -4.22 -8.13 7.04
N ARG A 97 -4.99 -9.20 7.21
CA ARG A 97 -5.11 -10.29 6.24
C ARG A 97 -6.29 -10.13 5.30
N SER A 98 -7.11 -9.11 5.51
CA SER A 98 -8.37 -8.91 4.78
C SER A 98 -8.20 -8.10 3.51
N GLU A 99 -7.16 -7.28 3.43
CA GLU A 99 -6.83 -6.44 2.27
C GLU A 99 -5.47 -6.87 1.69
N ARG A 100 -5.36 -6.89 0.36
CA ARG A 100 -4.12 -7.19 -0.36
C ARG A 100 -3.88 -6.16 -1.44
N PHE A 101 -2.66 -5.65 -1.47
CA PHE A 101 -2.17 -4.71 -2.46
C PHE A 101 -1.46 -5.45 -3.57
N HIS A 102 -1.70 -5.01 -4.79
CA HIS A 102 -1.10 -5.54 -6.00
C HIS A 102 -0.48 -4.39 -6.77
N LEU A 103 0.84 -4.43 -6.94
CA LEU A 103 1.59 -3.44 -7.69
C LEU A 103 1.92 -3.99 -9.08
N TYR A 104 1.61 -3.20 -10.09
CA TYR A 104 1.89 -3.46 -11.48
C TYR A 104 2.74 -2.34 -12.06
N ALA A 105 3.60 -2.70 -13.01
CA ALA A 105 4.31 -1.75 -13.88
C ALA A 105 3.78 -1.90 -15.30
N ARG A 106 3.71 -0.79 -16.02
CA ARG A 106 3.42 -0.79 -17.45
C ARG A 106 4.61 -1.44 -18.18
N ARG A 107 4.32 -2.33 -19.14
CA ARG A 107 5.32 -2.98 -20.00
C ARG A 107 6.02 -1.95 -20.89
#